data_AF-A0A442H0A3-F1
#
_entry.id   AF-A0A442H0A3-F1
#
_cell.length_a   1.000
_cell.length_b   1.000
_cell.length_c   1.000
_cell.angle_alpha   90.00
_cell.angle_beta   90.00
_cell.angle_gamma   90.00
#
_symmetry.space_group_name_H-M   'P 1'
#
loop_
_entity.id
_entity.type
_entity.pdbx_description
1 polymer ?
#
loop_
_entity_poly.entity_id
_entity_poly.type
_entity_poly.pdbx_seq_one_letter_code
_entity_poly.pdbx_strand_id
1 'polypeptide(L)' 'MGDDKPNREQLKEAQAKVLAEETGITQAQTTDLIEMIGTDYASLLREARILKKRQTPPSKS' A
#
# COMPACT_ATOMS: atom_id res chain seq x y z
N MET A 1 -26.95 19.87 5.97
CA MET A 1 -26.73 18.51 5.42
C MET A 1 -25.26 18.24 5.63
N GLY A 2 -24.94 17.35 6.56
CA GLY A 2 -23.57 17.11 7.03
C GLY A 2 -22.76 16.43 5.93
N ASP A 3 -21.52 16.87 5.78
CA ASP A 3 -20.58 16.44 4.77
C ASP A 3 -20.48 14.90 4.67
N ASP A 4 -20.98 14.30 3.58
CA ASP A 4 -20.64 12.95 3.11
C ASP A 4 -19.18 12.88 2.64
N LYS A 5 -18.24 13.35 3.48
CA LYS A 5 -16.82 13.13 3.25
C LYS A 5 -16.57 11.64 3.47
N PRO A 6 -16.09 10.90 2.46
CA PRO A 6 -15.70 9.51 2.67
C PRO A 6 -14.78 9.45 3.89
N ASN A 7 -15.10 8.57 4.83
CA ASN A 7 -14.32 8.45 6.05
C ASN A 7 -12.85 8.23 5.65
N ARG A 8 -11.93 8.93 6.30
CA ARG A 8 -10.50 8.89 5.96
C ARG A 8 -9.95 7.46 6.00
N GLU A 9 -10.56 6.59 6.81
CA GLU A 9 -10.32 5.14 6.79
C GLU A 9 -10.76 4.45 5.50
N GLN A 10 -11.96 4.72 4.97
CA GLN A 10 -12.44 4.12 3.73
C GLN A 10 -11.55 4.49 2.53
N LEU A 11 -11.07 5.74 2.49
CA LEU A 11 -10.10 6.19 1.50
C LEU A 11 -8.77 5.45 1.63
N LYS A 12 -8.29 5.24 2.87
CA LYS A 12 -7.06 4.47 3.12
C LYS A 12 -7.22 3.01 2.74
N GLU A 13 -8.33 2.37 3.06
CA GLU A 13 -8.60 0.97 2.71
C GLU A 13 -8.68 0.77 1.20
N ALA A 14 -9.37 1.67 0.50
CA ALA A 14 -9.44 1.65 -0.96
C ALA A 14 -8.05 1.84 -1.59
N GLN A 15 -7.28 2.80 -1.10
CA GLN A 15 -5.89 3.02 -1.55
C GLN A 15 -4.99 1.81 -1.25
N ALA A 16 -5.13 1.20 -0.08
CA ALA A 16 -4.36 0.03 0.33
C ALA A 16 -4.62 -1.17 -0.57
N LYS A 17 -5.90 -1.36 -0.95
CA LYS A 17 -6.31 -2.44 -1.85
C LYS A 17 -5.73 -2.27 -3.25
N VAL A 18 -5.85 -1.08 -3.85
CA VAL A 18 -5.32 -0.80 -5.19
C VAL A 18 -3.81 -1.01 -5.24
N LEU A 19 -3.09 -0.47 -4.26
CA LEU A 19 -1.64 -0.63 -4.17
C LEU A 19 -1.21 -2.09 -3.96
N ALA A 20 -1.95 -2.86 -3.16
CA ALA A 20 -1.68 -4.29 -2.98
C ALA A 20 -1.82 -5.06 -4.30
N GLU A 21 -2.88 -4.78 -5.07
CA GLU A 21 -3.10 -5.37 -6.40
C GLU A 21 -2.01 -4.97 -7.40
N GLU A 22 -1.63 -3.70 -7.45
CA GLU A 22 -0.60 -3.21 -8.39
C GLU A 22 0.81 -3.70 -8.09
N THR A 23 1.16 -3.85 -6.81
CA THR A 23 2.53 -4.16 -6.38
C THR A 23 2.73 -5.64 -6.02
N GLY A 24 1.63 -6.37 -5.87
CA GLY A 24 1.62 -7.79 -5.52
C GLY A 24 2.04 -8.08 -4.07
N ILE A 25 1.99 -7.08 -3.19
CA ILE A 25 2.15 -7.24 -1.73
C ILE A 25 0.77 -7.39 -1.08
N THR A 26 0.70 -7.76 0.20
CA THR A 26 -0.59 -7.93 0.89
C THR A 26 -1.19 -6.60 1.31
N GLN A 27 -2.52 -6.52 1.46
CA GLN A 27 -3.20 -5.32 1.94
C GLN A 27 -2.67 -4.88 3.32
N ALA A 28 -2.39 -5.82 4.22
CA ALA A 28 -1.80 -5.52 5.53
C ALA A 28 -0.44 -4.80 5.38
N GLN A 29 0.41 -5.28 4.48
CA GLN A 29 1.71 -4.65 4.21
C GLN A 29 1.56 -3.25 3.63
N THR A 30 0.56 -3.05 2.76
CA THR A 30 0.26 -1.72 2.25
C THR A 30 -0.26 -0.79 3.35
N THR A 31 -1.11 -1.28 4.26
CA THR A 31 -1.58 -0.51 5.42
C THR A 31 -0.41 -0.10 6.32
N ASP A 32 0.49 -1.03 6.64
CA ASP A 32 1.71 -0.74 7.41
C ASP A 32 2.56 0.35 6.72
N LEU A 33 2.71 0.28 5.39
CA LEU A 33 3.41 1.32 4.64
C LEU A 33 2.68 2.67 4.74
N ILE A 34 1.36 2.70 4.58
CA ILE A 34 0.56 3.93 4.70
C ILE A 34 0.69 4.55 6.10
N GLU A 35 0.74 3.74 7.14
CA GLU A 35 0.95 4.21 8.52
C GLU A 35 2.38 4.73 8.75
N MET A 36 3.38 4.11 8.10
CA MET A 36 4.79 4.44 8.28
C MET A 36 5.22 5.69 7.49
N ILE A 37 4.79 5.82 6.23
CA ILE A 37 5.28 6.88 5.32
C ILE A 37 4.17 7.84 4.85
N GLY A 38 2.92 7.60 5.26
CA GLY A 38 1.76 8.39 4.84
C GLY A 38 1.11 7.89 3.55
N THR A 39 0.23 8.70 2.99
CA THR A 39 -0.63 8.34 1.84
C THR A 39 -0.05 8.76 0.48
N ASP A 40 1.24 9.13 0.40
CA ASP A 40 1.87 9.52 -0.85
C ASP A 40 2.05 8.32 -1.79
N TYR A 41 1.39 8.37 -2.95
CA TYR A 41 1.31 7.24 -3.87
C TYR A 41 2.67 6.81 -4.43
N ALA A 42 3.53 7.77 -4.81
CA ALA A 42 4.83 7.48 -5.40
C ALA A 42 5.78 6.81 -4.39
N SER A 43 5.75 7.30 -3.15
CA SER A 43 6.51 6.73 -2.03
C SER A 43 6.03 5.32 -1.71
N LEU A 44 4.71 5.12 -1.63
CA LEU A 44 4.11 3.80 -1.37
C LEU A 44 4.46 2.78 -2.45
N LEU A 45 4.37 3.15 -3.73
CA LEU A 45 4.76 2.27 -4.83
C LEU A 45 6.24 1.88 -4.77
N ARG A 46 7.12 2.82 -4.42
CA ARG A 46 8.55 2.55 -4.29
C ARG A 46 8.82 1.53 -3.20
N GLU A 47 8.30 1.78 -2.00
CA GLU A 47 8.51 0.90 -0.85
C GLU A 47 7.86 -0.47 -1.05
N ALA A 48 6.65 -0.50 -1.60
CA ALA A 48 5.95 -1.75 -1.92
C ALA A 48 6.73 -2.61 -2.93
N ARG A 49 7.31 -2.02 -3.98
CA ARG A 49 8.17 -2.75 -4.93
C ARG A 49 9.45 -3.28 -4.28
N ILE A 50 10.06 -2.51 -3.36
CA ILE A 50 11.23 -2.96 -2.60
C ILE A 50 10.85 -4.13 -1.68
N LEU A 51 9.72 -4.02 -0.99
CA LEU A 51 9.17 -5.05 -0.12
C LEU A 51 8.92 -6.35 -0.90
N LYS A 52 8.27 -6.26 -2.07
CA LYS A 52 8.02 -7.42 -2.94
C LYS A 52 9.32 -8.09 -3.36
N LYS A 53 10.32 -7.32 -3.80
CA LYS A 53 11.64 -7.83 -4.19
C LYS A 53 12.36 -8.53 -3.04
N ARG A 54 12.16 -8.08 -1.79
CA ARG A 54 12.72 -8.75 -0.60
C ARG A 54 12.02 -10.07 -0.27
N GLN A 55 10.73 -10.19 -0.58
CA GLN A 55 9.93 -11.39 -0.33
C GLN A 55 10.15 -12.50 -1.36
N THR A 56 10.39 -12.15 -2.61
CA THR A 56 10.92 -13.10 -3.60
C THR A 56 12.40 -13.25 -3.34
N PRO A 57 12.89 -14.36 -2.76
CA PRO A 57 14.32 -14.59 -2.70
C PRO A 57 14.89 -14.54 -4.12
N PRO A 58 16.10 -13.99 -4.34
CA PRO A 58 16.76 -14.19 -5.61
C PRO A 58 16.89 -15.70 -5.77
N SER A 59 16.22 -16.27 -6.79
CA SER A 59 16.52 -17.63 -7.24
C SER A 59 18.03 -17.69 -7.42
N LYS A 60 18.72 -18.35 -6.49
CA LYS A 60 20.10 -18.76 -6.69
C LYS A 60 20.06 -19.73 -7.86
N SER A 61 20.44 -19.25 -9.05
CA SER A 61 20.91 -20.09 -10.14
C SER A 61 22.34 -20.50 -9.87
#